data_AF-A0A528N033-F1
#
_entry.id   AF-A0A528N033-F1
#
_cell.length_a   1.000
_cell.length_b   1.000
_cell.length_c   1.000
_cell.angle_alpha   90.00
_cell.angle_beta   90.00
_cell.angle_gamma   90.00
#
_symmetry.space_group_name_H-M   'P 1'
#
loop_
_entity.id
_entity.type
_entity.pdbx_description
1 polymer ?
#
loop_
_entity_poly.entity_id
_entity_poly.type
_entity_poly.pdbx_seq_one_letter_code
_entity_poly.pdbx_strand_id
1 'polypeptide(L)' 'MRNAGAVFGADSLKPILGVPVLAIGWDDAVALLTRLIAERRFTKITFLNAHNANVAHTDPVVAEALDDFLILP' A
#
# COMPACT_ATOMS: atom_id res chain seq x y z
N MET A 1 15.18 1.60 4.93
CA MET A 1 13.82 1.06 5.24
C MET A 1 13.38 0.24 4.03
N ARG A 2 12.79 -0.94 4.22
CA ARG A 2 12.35 -1.79 3.09
C ARG A 2 10.97 -1.30 2.65
N ASN A 3 10.82 -0.91 1.38
CA ASN A 3 9.51 -0.65 0.77
C ASN A 3 8.56 -1.78 1.13
N ALA A 4 7.43 -1.48 1.79
CA ALA A 4 6.43 -2.47 2.14
C ALA A 4 5.89 -3.20 0.89
N GLY A 5 5.92 -2.53 -0.27
CA GLY A 5 5.62 -3.10 -1.58
C GLY A 5 6.63 -4.12 -2.11
N ALA A 6 7.88 -4.13 -1.65
CA ALA A 6 8.93 -5.05 -2.15
C ALA A 6 8.70 -6.51 -1.73
N VAL A 7 7.74 -6.77 -0.84
CA VAL A 7 7.32 -8.12 -0.44
C VAL A 7 6.37 -8.73 -1.47
N PHE A 8 5.74 -7.90 -2.31
CA PHE A 8 4.76 -8.32 -3.30
C PHE A 8 5.40 -8.24 -4.70
N GLY A 9 5.13 -9.23 -5.55
CA GLY A 9 5.63 -9.22 -6.93
C GLY A 9 5.12 -8.00 -7.68
N ALA A 10 5.93 -7.44 -8.59
CA ALA A 10 5.58 -6.21 -9.32
C ALA A 10 4.21 -6.29 -10.02
N ASP A 11 3.81 -7.48 -10.46
CA ASP A 11 2.53 -7.76 -11.12
C ASP A 11 1.30 -7.57 -10.20
N SER A 12 1.51 -7.50 -8.89
CA SER A 12 0.44 -7.26 -7.91
C SER A 12 0.25 -5.78 -7.56
N LEU A 13 1.04 -4.86 -8.12
CA LEU A 13 0.92 -3.43 -7.88
C LEU A 13 0.30 -2.73 -9.09
N LYS A 14 -0.73 -1.91 -8.84
CA LYS A 14 -1.35 -1.03 -9.82
C LYS A 14 -1.02 0.43 -9.46
N PRO A 15 -0.34 1.18 -10.34
CA PRO A 15 -0.11 2.59 -10.09
C PRO A 15 -1.41 3.39 -10.27
N ILE A 16 -1.78 4.15 -9.25
CA ILE A 16 -2.91 5.10 -9.27
C ILE A 16 -2.35 6.49 -9.04
N LEU A 17 -2.35 7.33 -10.08
CA LEU A 17 -1.74 8.67 -10.06
C LEU A 17 -0.27 8.70 -9.57
N GLY A 18 0.47 7.62 -9.83
CA GLY A 18 1.88 7.47 -9.41
C GLY A 18 2.07 6.75 -8.08
N VAL A 19 0.99 6.51 -7.31
CA VAL A 19 1.04 5.77 -6.04
C VAL A 19 0.86 4.27 -6.30
N PRO A 20 1.79 3.38 -5.87
CA PRO A 20 1.66 1.95 -6.06
C PRO A 20 0.63 1.35 -5.07
N VAL A 21 -0.51 0.87 -5.59
CA VAL A 21 -1.58 0.23 -4.81
C VAL A 21 -1.58 -1.27 -5.05
N LEU A 22 -1.76 -2.07 -4.00
CA LEU A 22 -1.87 -3.52 -4.13
C LEU A 22 -3.20 -3.88 -4.83
N ALA A 23 -3.11 -4.57 -5.96
CA ALA A 23 -4.24 -4.98 -6.78
C ALA A 23 -4.70 -6.40 -6.39
N ILE A 24 -5.27 -6.53 -5.20
CA ILE A 24 -5.79 -7.80 -4.67
C ILE A 24 -7.25 -7.69 -4.25
N GLY A 25 -7.92 -8.83 -4.12
CA GLY A 25 -9.28 -8.90 -3.58
C GLY A 25 -9.33 -8.68 -2.06
N TRP A 26 -10.54 -8.47 -1.53
CA TRP A 26 -10.76 -8.27 -0.09
C TRP A 26 -10.35 -9.48 0.76
N ASP A 27 -10.66 -10.70 0.31
CA ASP A 27 -10.30 -11.92 1.05
C ASP A 27 -8.77 -12.09 1.13
N ASP A 28 -8.07 -11.82 0.03
CA ASP A 28 -6.61 -11.84 -0.02
C ASP A 28 -6.01 -10.75 0.88
N ALA A 29 -6.62 -9.57 0.94
CA ALA A 29 -6.18 -8.48 1.82
C ALA A 29 -6.32 -8.87 3.28
N VAL A 30 -7.45 -9.47 3.68
CA VAL A 30 -7.68 -9.95 5.05
C VAL A 30 -6.71 -11.09 5.41
N ALA A 31 -6.49 -12.04 4.50
CA ALA A 31 -5.54 -13.12 4.69
C ALA A 31 -4.11 -12.59 4.86
N LEU A 32 -3.73 -11.59 4.07
CA LEU A 32 -2.45 -10.90 4.19
C LEU A 32 -2.31 -10.22 5.56
N LEU A 33 -3.30 -9.42 5.97
CA LEU A 33 -3.28 -8.76 7.29
C LEU A 33 -3.12 -9.76 8.43
N THR A 34 -3.88 -10.85 8.39
CA THR A 34 -3.82 -11.93 9.37
C THR A 34 -2.42 -12.53 9.46
N ARG A 35 -1.79 -12.78 8.30
CA ARG A 35 -0.41 -13.28 8.22
C ARG A 35 0.59 -12.29 8.82
N LEU A 36 0.50 -11.01 8.51
CA LEU A 36 1.40 -9.97 9.04
C LEU A 36 1.34 -9.88 10.57
N ILE A 37 0.13 -10.00 11.13
CA ILE A 37 -0.10 -10.03 12.58
C ILE A 37 0.51 -11.29 13.19
N ALA A 38 0.26 -12.46 12.60
CA ALA A 38 0.82 -13.74 13.07
C ALA A 38 2.36 -13.73 13.06
N GLU A 39 2.96 -13.15 12.03
CA GLU A 39 4.42 -12.96 11.90
C GLU A 39 4.96 -11.85 12.84
N ARG A 40 4.10 -11.14 13.58
CA ARG A 40 4.44 -10.00 14.43
C ARG A 40 5.23 -8.92 13.68
N ARG A 41 4.95 -8.75 12.40
CA ARG A 41 5.64 -7.81 11.53
C ARG A 41 4.92 -6.47 11.56
N PHE A 42 5.51 -5.49 12.23
CA PHE A 42 5.00 -4.13 12.17
C PHE A 42 4.97 -3.66 10.72
N THR A 43 3.78 -3.27 10.26
CA THR A 43 3.52 -2.87 8.87
C THR A 43 2.65 -1.62 8.92
N LYS A 44 3.06 -0.54 8.24
CA LYS A 44 2.22 0.64 8.05
C LYS A 44 1.24 0.35 6.92
N ILE A 45 -0.05 0.56 7.15
CA ILE A 45 -1.11 0.18 6.21
C ILE A 45 -2.03 1.36 6.00
N THR A 46 -2.42 1.60 4.76
CA THR A 46 -3.40 2.62 4.39
C THR A 46 -4.23 2.15 3.20
N PHE A 47 -5.27 2.90 2.88
CA PHE A 47 -6.16 2.68 1.74
C PHE A 47 -6.14 3.92 0.84
N LEU A 48 -6.04 3.71 -0.47
CA LEU A 48 -6.00 4.81 -1.42
C LEU A 48 -7.37 5.10 -2.02
N ASN A 49 -8.17 5.89 -1.31
CA ASN A 49 -9.38 6.46 -1.88
C ASN A 49 -9.06 7.60 -2.86
N ALA A 50 -10.07 8.05 -3.63
CA ALA A 50 -9.91 9.11 -4.63
C ALA A 50 -9.38 10.44 -4.06
N HIS A 51 -9.80 10.82 -2.84
CA HIS A 51 -9.33 12.04 -2.21
C HIS A 51 -7.84 11.95 -1.83
N ASN A 52 -7.44 10.86 -1.20
CA ASN A 52 -6.05 10.59 -0.82
C ASN A 52 -5.14 10.52 -2.05
N ALA A 53 -5.61 9.90 -3.15
CA ALA A 53 -4.88 9.86 -4.41
C ALA A 53 -4.64 11.26 -4.98
N ASN A 54 -5.66 12.12 -4.98
CA ASN A 54 -5.52 13.49 -5.45
C ASN A 54 -4.54 14.29 -4.58
N VAL A 55 -4.63 14.16 -3.24
CA VAL A 55 -3.72 14.85 -2.32
C VAL A 55 -2.28 14.38 -2.54
N ALA A 56 -2.03 13.07 -2.60
CA ALA A 56 -0.70 12.52 -2.88
C ALA A 56 -0.16 12.94 -4.26
N HIS A 57 -1.03 13.12 -5.25
CA HIS A 57 -0.62 13.60 -6.56
C HIS A 57 -0.16 15.06 -6.56
N THR A 58 -0.74 15.90 -5.70
CA THR A 58 -0.43 17.34 -5.64
C THR A 58 0.58 17.73 -4.57
N ASP A 59 0.70 16.93 -3.51
CA ASP A 59 1.61 17.18 -2.39
C ASP A 59 2.72 16.12 -2.34
N PRO A 60 3.97 16.47 -2.70
CA PRO A 60 5.08 15.52 -2.73
C PRO A 60 5.45 15.00 -1.34
N VAL A 61 5.17 15.73 -0.26
CA VAL A 61 5.42 15.27 1.11
C VAL A 61 4.49 14.11 1.46
N VAL A 62 3.23 14.19 1.01
CA VAL A 62 2.27 13.09 1.17
C VAL A 62 2.67 11.90 0.30
N ALA A 63 3.11 12.12 -0.93
CA ALA A 63 3.61 11.05 -1.79
C ALA A 63 4.79 10.30 -1.15
N GLU A 64 5.80 11.01 -0.65
CA GLU A 64 6.96 10.42 0.01
C GLU A 64 6.56 9.65 1.28
N ALA A 65 5.61 10.16 2.06
CA ALA A 65 5.12 9.48 3.24
C ALA A 65 4.49 8.11 2.90
N LEU A 66 3.87 7.97 1.72
CA LEU A 66 3.22 6.74 1.26
C LEU A 66 4.20 5.66 0.80
N ASP A 67 5.46 5.99 0.49
CA ASP A 67 6.47 5.01 0.03
C ASP A 67 6.75 3.91 1.07
N ASP A 68 6.55 4.20 2.36
CA ASP A 68 6.74 3.26 3.47
C ASP A 68 5.44 2.55 3.91
N PHE A 69 4.35 2.69 3.15
CA PHE A 69 3.07 2.04 3.44
C PHE A 69 2.79 0.86 2.52
N LEU A 70 2.12 -0.16 3.07
CA LEU A 70 1.32 -1.10 2.30
C LEU A 70 -0.01 -0.43 1.97
N ILE A 71 -0.27 -0.19 0.70
CA ILE A 71 -1.46 0.52 0.24
C ILE A 71 -2.45 -0.50 -0.33
N LEU A 72 -3.56 -0.69 0.37
CA LEU A 72 -4.64 -1.59 -0.01
C LEU A 72 -5.69 -0.85 -0.89
N PRO A 73 -6.45 -1.58 -1.71
CA PRO A 73 -7.48 -0.99 -2.58
C PRO A 73 -8.67 -0.41 -1.82
#